data_AF-A0A5E4IRF0-F1
#
_entry.id   AF-A0A5E4IRF0-F1
#
_cell.length_a   1.000
_cell.length_b   1.000
_cell.length_c   1.000
_cell.angle_alpha   90.00
_cell.angle_beta   90.00
_cell.angle_gamma   90.00
#
_symmetry.space_group_name_H-M   'P 1'
#
loop_
_entity.id
_entity.type
_entity.pdbx_description
1 polymer ?
#
loop_
_entity_poly.entity_id
_entity_poly.type
_entity_poly.pdbx_seq_one_letter_code
_entity_poly.pdbx_strand_id
1 'polypeptide(L)' 'MATRTISITEEAYQRLKNLKSSEKESFSDVILRFYPSKRKLSDILAEIGVDIELADSIESASQRMRHAKIREAEM' A
#
# COMPACT_ATOMS: atom_id res chain seq x y z
N MET A 1 26.94 -4.91 -7.77
CA MET A 1 25.54 -4.64 -8.17
C MET A 1 25.50 -4.47 -9.68
N ALA A 2 24.52 -5.05 -10.37
CA ALA A 2 24.35 -4.80 -11.79
C ALA A 2 23.80 -3.38 -11.98
N THR A 3 24.48 -2.56 -12.77
CA THR A 3 24.03 -1.20 -13.10
C THR A 3 23.42 -1.20 -14.49
N ARG A 4 22.35 -0.41 -14.69
CA ARG A 4 21.73 -0.17 -15.99
C ARG A 4 21.72 1.33 -16.24
N THR A 5 22.03 1.73 -17.46
CA THR A 5 21.93 3.13 -17.89
C THR A 5 20.54 3.36 -18.46
N ILE A 6 19.86 4.40 -18.01
CA ILE A 6 18.56 4.84 -18.54
C ILE A 6 18.69 6.28 -19.01
N SER A 7 17.97 6.62 -20.08
CA SER A 7 17.83 8.00 -20.55
C SER A 7 16.51 8.55 -20.01
N ILE A 8 16.55 9.75 -19.44
CA ILE A 8 15.37 10.47 -18.94
C ILE A 8 15.37 11.88 -19.52
N THR A 9 14.21 12.54 -19.50
CA THR A 9 14.13 13.94 -19.93
C THR A 9 14.86 14.84 -18.93
N GLU A 10 15.33 16.00 -19.40
CA GLU A 10 15.98 17.00 -18.52
C GLU A 10 15.05 17.41 -17.37
N GLU A 11 13.77 17.59 -17.67
CA GLU A 11 12.75 17.88 -16.65
C GLU A 11 12.67 16.79 -15.58
N ALA A 12 12.65 15.51 -15.99
CA ALA A 12 12.62 14.39 -15.06
C ALA A 12 13.90 14.36 -14.20
N TYR A 13 15.06 14.64 -14.78
CA TYR A 13 16.32 14.75 -14.06
C TYR A 13 16.28 15.84 -12.98
N GLN A 14 15.82 17.06 -13.32
CA GLN A 14 15.72 18.17 -12.36
C GLN A 14 14.74 17.85 -11.23
N ARG A 15 13.59 17.24 -11.53
CA ARG A 15 12.64 16.78 -10.50
C ARG A 15 13.28 15.74 -9.58
N LEU A 16 14.01 14.76 -10.12
CA LEU A 16 14.75 13.75 -9.35
C LEU A 16 15.83 14.38 -8.46
N LYS A 17 16.53 15.39 -8.97
CA LYS A 17 17.56 16.13 -8.23
C LYS A 17 16.95 16.89 -7.06
N ASN A 18 15.83 17.56 -7.25
CA ASN A 18 15.13 18.30 -6.20
C ASN A 18 14.53 17.40 -5.11
N LEU A 19 14.26 16.13 -5.44
CA LEU A 19 13.75 15.13 -4.51
C LEU A 19 14.83 14.52 -3.60
N LYS A 20 16.11 14.77 -3.87
CA LYS A 20 17.19 14.34 -2.99
C LYS A 20 17.13 15.09 -1.67
N SER A 21 17.18 14.34 -0.59
CA SER A 21 17.18 14.83 0.79
C SER A 21 18.57 15.32 1.22
N SER A 22 19.62 14.83 0.54
CA SER A 22 21.02 15.18 0.76
C SER A 22 21.83 14.94 -0.51
N GLU A 23 22.93 15.68 -0.69
CA GLU A 23 23.92 15.46 -1.77
C GLU A 23 24.51 14.04 -1.76
N LYS A 24 24.47 13.34 -0.61
CA LYS A 24 24.97 11.96 -0.47
C LYS A 24 23.95 10.89 -0.89
N GLU A 25 22.70 11.26 -1.15
CA GLU A 25 21.65 10.30 -1.56
C GLU A 25 21.82 9.89 -3.03
N SER A 26 21.79 8.59 -3.31
CA SER A 26 21.85 8.08 -4.67
C SER A 26 20.53 8.33 -5.40
N PHE A 27 20.60 8.62 -6.70
CA PHE A 27 19.40 8.66 -7.53
C PHE A 27 18.66 7.32 -7.51
N SER A 28 19.38 6.20 -7.38
CA SER A 28 18.76 4.89 -7.23
C SER A 28 17.92 4.78 -5.95
N ASP A 29 18.36 5.38 -4.85
CA ASP A 29 17.63 5.37 -3.58
C ASP A 29 16.34 6.18 -3.69
N VAL A 30 16.42 7.35 -4.34
CA VAL A 30 15.24 8.19 -4.61
C VAL A 30 14.22 7.41 -5.46
N ILE A 31 14.66 6.74 -6.53
CA ILE A 31 13.75 5.95 -7.39
C ILE A 31 13.07 4.83 -6.58
N LEU A 32 13.83 4.11 -5.76
CA LEU A 32 13.29 3.01 -4.95
C LEU A 32 12.33 3.47 -3.84
N ARG A 33 12.46 4.71 -3.37
CA ARG A 33 11.51 5.31 -2.43
C ARG A 33 10.12 5.49 -3.03
N PHE A 34 10.05 5.83 -4.32
CA PHE A 34 8.78 5.99 -5.03
C PHE A 34 8.25 4.68 -5.63
N TYR A 35 9.15 3.77 -5.98
CA TYR A 35 8.81 2.46 -6.56
C TYR A 35 9.39 1.31 -5.72
N PRO A 36 8.91 1.13 -4.47
CA PRO A 36 9.37 0.05 -3.62
C PRO A 36 8.94 -1.30 -4.22
N SER A 37 9.82 -2.30 -4.15
CA SER A 37 9.53 -3.66 -4.63
C SER A 37 8.37 -4.33 -3.88
N LYS A 38 8.09 -3.87 -2.66
CA LYS A 38 6.96 -4.25 -1.83
C LYS A 38 6.23 -2.99 -1.40
N ARG A 39 5.01 -2.80 -1.87
CA ARG A 39 4.10 -1.78 -1.35
C ARG A 39 3.70 -2.15 0.08
N LYS A 40 3.65 -1.19 1.00
CA LYS A 40 3.14 -1.47 2.35
C LYS A 40 1.65 -1.75 2.24
N LEU A 41 1.16 -2.74 2.99
CA LEU A 41 -0.25 -3.10 3.01
C LEU A 41 -1.14 -1.89 3.38
N SER A 42 -0.65 -1.00 4.24
CA SER A 42 -1.31 0.26 4.60
C SER A 42 -1.57 1.17 3.40
N ASP A 43 -0.61 1.26 2.48
CA ASP A 43 -0.71 2.16 1.32
C ASP A 43 -1.70 1.58 0.30
N ILE A 44 -1.72 0.25 0.16
CA ILE A 44 -2.70 -0.49 -0.65
C ILE A 44 -4.11 -0.32 -0.06
N LEU A 45 -4.27 -0.46 1.26
CA LEU A 45 -5.54 -0.28 1.94
C LEU A 45 -6.07 1.15 1.84
N ALA A 46 -5.17 2.15 1.85
CA ALA A 46 -5.54 3.55 1.61
C ALA A 46 -6.02 3.80 0.17
N GLU A 47 -5.45 3.12 -0.83
CA GLU A 47 -5.88 3.16 -2.24
C GLU A 47 -7.26 2.50 -2.44
N ILE A 48 -7.53 1.38 -1.76
CA ILE A 48 -8.80 0.64 -1.87
C ILE A 48 -9.95 1.44 -1.24
N GLY A 49 -9.65 2.30 -0.26
CA GLY A 49 -10.65 3.10 0.44
C GLY A 49 -11.45 2.28 1.46
N VAL A 50 -12.20 2.98 2.31
CA VAL A 50 -13.09 2.35 3.30
C VAL A 50 -14.44 2.10 2.65
N ASP A 51 -14.83 0.83 2.58
CA ASP A 51 -16.18 0.41 2.16
C ASP A 51 -17.02 0.09 3.40
N ILE A 52 -17.85 1.05 3.80
CA ILE A 52 -18.68 0.98 4.99
C ILE A 52 -19.79 -0.06 4.81
N GLU A 53 -20.40 -0.14 3.63
CA GLU A 53 -21.48 -1.10 3.38
C GLU A 53 -20.97 -2.55 3.44
N LEU A 54 -19.78 -2.80 2.88
CA LEU A 54 -19.15 -4.11 2.99
C LEU A 54 -18.81 -4.44 4.44
N ALA A 55 -18.26 -3.49 5.21
CA ALA A 55 -17.94 -3.69 6.62
C ALA A 55 -19.19 -4.03 7.45
N ASP A 56 -20.28 -3.29 7.26
CA ASP A 56 -21.55 -3.51 7.95
C ASP A 56 -22.18 -4.87 7.57
N SER A 57 -22.05 -5.28 6.31
CA SER A 57 -22.53 -6.58 5.85
C SER A 57 -21.79 -7.75 6.51
N ILE A 58 -20.46 -7.63 6.66
CA ILE A 58 -19.60 -8.62 7.32
C ILE A 58 -19.92 -8.69 8.80
N GLU A 59 -20.09 -7.56 9.47
CA GLU A 59 -20.49 -7.51 10.88
C GLU A 59 -21.84 -8.20 11.09
N SER A 60 -22.83 -7.84 10.28
CA SER A 60 -24.17 -8.42 10.32
C SER A 60 -24.15 -9.94 10.14
N ALA A 61 -23.36 -10.44 9.17
CA ALA A 61 -23.21 -11.87 8.93
C ALA A 61 -22.49 -12.57 10.10
N SER A 62 -21.44 -11.97 10.65
CA SER A 62 -20.68 -12.50 11.79
C SER A 62 -21.56 -12.62 13.04
N GLN A 63 -22.38 -11.61 13.33
CA GLN A 63 -23.33 -11.63 14.44
C GLN A 63 -24.34 -12.77 14.27
N ARG A 64 -24.94 -12.94 13.09
CA ARG A 64 -25.87 -14.04 12.81
C ARG A 64 -25.23 -15.40 13.04
N MET A 65 -24.00 -15.61 12.57
CA MET A 65 -23.27 -16.87 12.76
C MET A 65 -23.00 -17.17 14.24
N ARG A 66 -22.59 -16.16 15.03
CA ARG A 66 -22.38 -16.32 16.48
C ARG A 66 -23.67 -16.70 17.20
N HIS A 67 -24.78 -16.03 16.89
CA HIS A 67 -26.08 -16.31 17.51
C HIS A 67 -26.67 -17.65 17.08
N ALA A 68 -26.44 -18.10 15.84
CA ALA A 68 -26.90 -19.40 15.36
C ALA A 68 -26.20 -20.56 16.10
N LYS A 69 -24.89 -20.44 16.35
CA LYS A 69 -24.09 -21.49 17.00
C LYS A 69 -24.43 -21.69 18.48
N ILE A 70 -24.93 -20.65 19.15
CA ILE A 70 -25.37 -20.73 20.56
C ILE A 70 -26.68 -21.52 20.68
N ARG A 71 -27.58 -21.42 19.69
CA ARG A 71 -28.86 -22.14 19.70
C ARG A 71 -28.72 -23.65 19.46
N GLU A 72 -27.66 -24.11 18.81
CA GLU A 72 -27.38 -25.54 18.63
C GLU A 72 -26.82 -26.22 19.88
N ALA A 73 -26.26 -25.46 20.83
CA ALA A 73 -25.63 -26.02 22.03
C ALA A 73 -26.60 -26.22 23.22
N GLU A 74 -27.86 -25.80 23.09
CA GLU A 74 -28.90 -25.93 24.13
C GLU A 74 -29.96 -27.01 23.82
N MET A 75 -29.69 -27.93 22.88
CA MET A 75 -30.54 -29.11 22.59
C MET A 75 -29.87 -30.43 22.94
#